data_AF-A0A1I3R2G6-F1
#
_entry.id   AF-A0A1I3R2G6-F1
#
_cell.length_a   1.000
_cell.length_b   1.000
_cell.length_c   1.000
_cell.angle_alpha   90.00
_cell.angle_beta   90.00
_cell.angle_gamma   90.00
#
_symmetry.space_group_name_H-M   'P 1'
#
loop_
_entity.id
_entity.type
_entity.pdbx_description
1 polymer ?
#
loop_
_entity_poly.entity_id
_entity_poly.type
_entity_poly.pdbx_seq_one_letter_code
_entity_poly.pdbx_strand_id
1 'polypeptide(L)'
;MNEIQKAHARFVEEMGVVDNTVHVLLKGHLLIEEALSRIIDQFVFHREHVAEARLSFAGKVHLCRALCLRKNDLGEWDLIAALNAFRNVIAHTLQSPQRARKFDRVKEIYLREAATMSGIEDVRESSEADVVLLACGHCLGFLSSFEGDARVFRQLVFNMDRSLNPELTPFDL
;
A
#
# COMPACT_ATOMS: atom_id res chain seq x y z
N MET A 1 -38.01 20.48 -9.80
CA MET A 1 -37.39 19.14 -9.84
C MET A 1 -37.47 18.54 -8.45
N ASN A 2 -38.09 17.38 -8.27
CA ASN A 2 -38.23 16.76 -6.94
C ASN A 2 -36.90 16.11 -6.48
N GLU A 3 -36.82 15.71 -5.22
CA GLU A 3 -35.59 15.14 -4.63
C GLU A 3 -35.14 13.83 -5.31
N ILE A 4 -36.08 13.01 -5.80
CA ILE A 4 -35.78 11.78 -6.54
C ILE A 4 -35.11 12.11 -7.89
N GLN A 5 -35.61 13.14 -8.59
CA GLN A 5 -35.04 13.58 -9.86
C GLN A 5 -33.64 14.19 -9.68
N LYS A 6 -33.39 14.91 -8.57
CA LYS A 6 -32.05 15.39 -8.22
C LYS A 6 -31.08 14.24 -7.93
N ALA A 7 -31.52 13.26 -7.15
CA ALA A 7 -30.69 12.09 -6.83
C ALA A 7 -30.36 11.27 -8.10
N HIS A 8 -31.34 11.06 -8.98
CA HIS A 8 -31.14 10.36 -10.25
C HIS A 8 -30.20 11.12 -11.20
N ALA A 9 -30.36 12.44 -11.33
CA ALA A 9 -29.47 13.26 -12.16
C ALA A 9 -28.02 13.18 -11.66
N ARG A 10 -27.81 13.30 -10.34
CA ARG A 10 -26.48 13.16 -9.73
C ARG A 10 -25.90 11.77 -9.94
N PHE A 11 -26.70 10.71 -9.80
CA PHE A 11 -26.24 9.35 -10.04
C PHE A 11 -25.78 9.16 -11.50
N VAL A 12 -26.55 9.63 -12.48
CA VAL A 12 -26.17 9.53 -13.90
C VAL A 12 -24.92 10.35 -14.20
N GLU A 13 -24.77 11.53 -13.61
CA GLU A 13 -23.58 12.37 -13.74
C GLU A 13 -22.33 11.66 -13.21
N GLU A 14 -22.38 11.14 -11.98
CA GLU A 14 -21.25 10.49 -11.33
C GLU A 14 -20.89 9.14 -11.97
N MET A 15 -21.90 8.36 -12.43
CA MET A 15 -21.68 7.08 -13.09
C MET A 15 -21.30 7.21 -14.56
N GLY A 16 -21.55 8.37 -15.18
CA GLY A 16 -21.24 8.65 -16.58
C GLY A 16 -19.76 8.91 -16.85
N VAL A 17 -18.94 9.09 -15.81
CA VAL A 17 -17.51 9.39 -15.91
C VAL A 17 -16.70 8.31 -15.22
N VAL A 18 -15.76 7.69 -15.95
CA VAL A 18 -14.79 6.77 -15.35
C VAL A 18 -13.59 7.57 -14.87
N ASP A 19 -13.42 7.66 -13.56
CA ASP A 19 -12.24 8.26 -12.95
C ASP A 19 -11.09 7.24 -12.89
N ASN A 20 -10.14 7.38 -13.81
CA ASN A 20 -8.98 6.51 -13.91
C ASN A 20 -8.11 6.54 -12.65
N THR A 21 -8.00 7.68 -11.96
CA THR A 21 -7.23 7.76 -10.73
C THR A 21 -7.85 6.87 -9.66
N VAL A 22 -9.17 6.90 -9.51
CA VAL A 22 -9.87 6.05 -8.54
C VAL A 22 -9.60 4.58 -8.83
N HIS A 23 -9.63 4.18 -10.10
CA HIS A 23 -9.35 2.81 -10.49
C HIS A 23 -7.93 2.36 -10.12
N VAL A 24 -6.93 3.17 -10.49
CA VAL A 24 -5.52 2.88 -10.20
C VAL A 24 -5.27 2.87 -8.70
N LEU A 25 -5.79 3.85 -7.97
CA LEU A 25 -5.59 3.98 -6.53
C LEU A 25 -6.19 2.81 -5.74
N LEU A 26 -7.41 2.38 -6.09
CA LEU A 26 -8.05 1.25 -5.42
C LEU A 26 -7.30 -0.06 -5.67
N LYS A 27 -6.90 -0.34 -6.92
CA LYS A 27 -6.11 -1.53 -7.25
C LYS A 27 -4.73 -1.49 -6.61
N GLY A 28 -4.03 -0.36 -6.69
CA GLY A 28 -2.72 -0.17 -6.10
C GLY A 28 -2.75 -0.35 -4.58
N HIS A 29 -3.77 0.18 -3.90
CA HIS A 29 -3.98 -0.01 -2.47
C HIS A 29 -4.15 -1.49 -2.08
N LEU A 30 -4.96 -2.25 -2.82
CA LEU A 30 -5.15 -3.67 -2.57
C LEU A 30 -3.83 -4.46 -2.72
N LEU A 31 -3.04 -4.16 -3.76
CA LEU A 31 -1.74 -4.80 -3.97
C LEU A 31 -0.74 -4.46 -2.86
N ILE A 32 -0.72 -3.22 -2.40
CA ILE A 32 0.11 -2.80 -1.25
C ILE A 32 -0.34 -3.54 0.01
N GLU A 33 -1.64 -3.62 0.26
CA GLU A 33 -2.18 -4.32 1.43
C GLU A 33 -1.85 -5.82 1.40
N GLU A 34 -1.94 -6.45 0.23
CA GLU A 34 -1.54 -7.84 0.04
C GLU A 34 -0.04 -8.04 0.30
N ALA A 35 0.82 -7.14 -0.19
CA ALA A 35 2.25 -7.19 0.07
C ALA A 35 2.58 -7.06 1.57
N LEU A 36 1.92 -6.15 2.28
CA LEU A 36 2.05 -6.03 3.74
C LEU A 36 1.65 -7.33 4.44
N SER A 37 0.52 -7.94 4.04
CA SER A 37 0.08 -9.23 4.56
C SER A 37 1.11 -10.34 4.33
N ARG A 38 1.66 -10.47 3.11
CA ARG A 38 2.70 -11.47 2.81
C ARG A 38 3.95 -11.29 3.64
N ILE A 39 4.35 -10.05 3.92
CA ILE A 39 5.49 -9.75 4.79
C ILE A 39 5.20 -10.21 6.22
N ILE A 40 4.04 -9.89 6.78
CA ILE A 40 3.66 -10.30 8.14
C ILE A 40 3.68 -11.83 8.26
N ASP A 41 3.16 -12.52 7.24
CA ASP A 41 3.12 -13.99 7.19
C ASP A 41 4.53 -14.62 7.26
N GLN A 42 5.58 -13.90 6.85
CA GLN A 42 6.96 -14.41 7.00
C GLN A 42 7.42 -14.47 8.46
N PHE A 43 6.89 -13.62 9.34
CA PHE A 43 7.32 -13.51 10.74
C PHE A 43 6.44 -14.29 11.72
N VAL A 44 5.33 -14.86 11.27
CA VAL A 44 4.43 -15.64 12.11
C VAL A 44 4.43 -17.11 11.71
N PHE A 45 4.21 -17.99 12.68
CA PHE A 45 4.12 -19.44 12.47
C PHE A 45 2.67 -19.95 12.43
N HIS A 46 1.73 -19.13 12.92
CA HIS A 46 0.28 -19.42 12.99
C HIS A 46 -0.50 -18.27 12.36
N ARG A 47 -0.52 -18.23 11.02
CA ARG A 47 -1.12 -17.13 10.24
C ARG A 47 -2.64 -16.98 10.45
N GLU A 48 -3.31 -18.05 10.84
CA GLU A 48 -4.74 -18.07 11.17
C GLU A 48 -5.10 -17.05 12.25
N HIS A 49 -4.26 -16.88 13.28
CA HIS A 49 -4.50 -15.92 14.34
C HIS A 49 -4.30 -14.46 13.89
N VAL A 50 -3.41 -14.22 12.93
CA VAL A 50 -3.25 -12.89 12.31
C VAL A 50 -4.46 -12.56 11.45
N ALA A 51 -4.99 -13.53 10.70
CA ALA A 51 -6.21 -13.34 9.92
C ALA A 51 -7.42 -13.04 10.83
N GLU A 52 -7.56 -13.76 11.95
CA GLU A 52 -8.61 -13.52 12.95
C GLU A 52 -8.48 -12.17 13.66
N ALA A 53 -7.26 -11.66 13.83
CA ALA A 53 -7.02 -10.33 14.42
C ALA A 53 -7.54 -9.17 13.55
N ARG A 54 -7.86 -9.42 12.27
CA ARG A 54 -8.47 -8.44 11.33
C ARG A 54 -7.73 -7.10 11.34
N LEU A 55 -6.41 -7.15 11.23
CA LEU A 55 -5.58 -5.95 11.21
C LEU A 55 -6.03 -5.00 10.10
N SER A 56 -6.30 -3.75 10.47
CA SER A 56 -6.56 -2.68 9.51
C SER A 56 -5.32 -2.40 8.66
N PHE A 57 -5.49 -1.76 7.50
CA PHE A 57 -4.37 -1.32 6.66
C PHE A 57 -3.31 -0.56 7.46
N ALA A 58 -3.72 0.41 8.29
CA ALA A 58 -2.80 1.17 9.14
C ALA A 58 -2.10 0.27 10.16
N GLY A 59 -2.83 -0.70 10.75
CA GLY A 59 -2.26 -1.70 11.65
C GLY A 59 -1.18 -2.54 10.97
N LYS A 60 -1.44 -3.01 9.74
CA LYS A 60 -0.46 -3.74 8.93
C LYS A 60 0.78 -2.89 8.62
N VAL A 61 0.60 -1.63 8.24
CA VAL A 61 1.72 -0.70 7.99
C VAL A 61 2.60 -0.54 9.23
N HIS A 62 2.01 -0.24 10.39
CA HIS A 62 2.78 -0.08 11.62
C HIS A 62 3.47 -1.37 12.05
N LEU A 63 2.82 -2.52 11.90
CA LEU A 63 3.40 -3.82 12.21
C LEU A 63 4.59 -4.14 11.29
N CYS A 64 4.43 -4.01 9.97
CA CYS A 64 5.53 -4.20 9.02
C CYS A 64 6.70 -3.25 9.31
N ARG A 65 6.41 -1.97 9.60
CA ARG A 65 7.42 -0.98 9.96
C ARG A 65 8.17 -1.36 11.23
N ALA A 66 7.51 -1.98 12.21
CA ALA A 66 8.16 -2.49 13.42
C ALA A 66 9.00 -3.76 13.18
N LEU A 67 8.62 -4.57 12.19
CA LEU A 67 9.32 -5.82 11.85
C LEU A 67 10.57 -5.60 10.99
N CYS A 68 10.72 -4.44 10.35
CA CYS A 68 11.85 -4.19 9.47
C CYS A 68 13.11 -3.78 10.26
N LEU A 69 14.26 -4.36 9.91
CA LEU A 69 15.50 -4.17 10.67
C LEU A 69 16.16 -2.80 10.45
N ARG A 70 16.10 -2.27 9.21
CA ARG A 70 16.80 -1.03 8.81
C ARG A 70 15.98 -0.13 7.89
N LYS A 71 14.74 -0.53 7.60
CA LYS A 71 13.87 0.16 6.63
C LYS A 71 12.81 1.01 7.31
N ASN A 72 12.82 1.11 8.65
CA ASN A 72 11.74 1.71 9.43
C ASN A 72 11.65 3.22 9.27
N ASP A 73 12.74 3.88 8.89
CA ASP A 73 12.78 5.35 8.75
C ASP A 73 12.80 5.81 7.28
N LEU A 74 12.59 4.88 6.35
CA LEU A 74 12.52 5.20 4.92
C LEU A 74 11.20 5.89 4.56
N GLY A 75 11.25 6.83 3.62
CA GLY A 75 10.13 7.72 3.29
C GLY A 75 9.00 7.03 2.54
N GLU A 76 9.19 5.81 2.03
CA GLU A 76 8.15 5.00 1.41
C GLU A 76 7.02 4.67 2.41
N TRP A 77 7.29 4.63 3.72
CA TRP A 77 6.23 4.52 4.73
C TRP A 77 5.30 5.74 4.72
N ASP A 78 5.86 6.94 4.56
CA ASP A 78 5.08 8.17 4.44
C ASP A 78 4.28 8.19 3.13
N LEU A 79 4.85 7.66 2.05
CA LEU A 79 4.16 7.53 0.77
C LEU A 79 2.97 6.58 0.85
N ILE A 80 3.16 5.40 1.47
CA ILE A 80 2.08 4.43 1.73
C ILE A 80 0.97 5.08 2.57
N ALA A 81 1.33 5.84 3.62
CA ALA A 81 0.36 6.54 4.45
C ALA A 81 -0.40 7.64 3.66
N ALA A 82 0.30 8.39 2.80
CA ALA A 82 -0.30 9.41 1.94
C ALA A 82 -1.27 8.80 0.92
N LEU A 83 -0.92 7.68 0.28
CA LEU A 83 -1.81 6.93 -0.61
C LEU A 83 -3.07 6.45 0.11
N ASN A 84 -2.94 5.91 1.33
CA ASN A 84 -4.10 5.51 2.14
C ASN A 84 -5.00 6.71 2.49
N ALA A 85 -4.41 7.85 2.87
CA ALA A 85 -5.16 9.07 3.13
C ALA A 85 -5.88 9.59 1.88
N PHE A 86 -5.24 9.49 0.71
CA PHE A 86 -5.83 9.87 -0.56
C PHE A 86 -7.00 8.95 -0.95
N ARG A 87 -6.82 7.64 -0.79
CA ARG A 87 -7.86 6.62 -1.01
C ARG A 87 -9.10 6.87 -0.17
N ASN A 88 -8.93 7.27 1.10
CA ASN A 88 -10.06 7.56 1.98
C ASN A 88 -10.85 8.80 1.54
N VAL A 89 -10.19 9.85 1.06
CA VAL A 89 -10.89 11.05 0.57
C VAL A 89 -11.67 10.77 -0.71
N ILE A 90 -11.07 10.01 -1.63
CA ILE A 90 -11.72 9.61 -2.89
C ILE A 90 -12.96 8.73 -2.62
N ALA A 91 -12.89 7.83 -1.64
CA ALA A 91 -14.02 6.96 -1.30
C ALA A 91 -15.22 7.73 -0.69
N HIS A 92 -15.00 8.93 -0.16
CA HIS A 92 -16.03 9.72 0.52
C HIS A 92 -16.51 10.95 -0.28
N THR A 93 -15.71 11.47 -1.22
CA THR A 93 -16.04 12.67 -2.02
C THR A 93 -15.44 12.61 -3.42
N LEU A 94 -16.30 12.64 -4.45
CA LEU A 94 -15.90 12.55 -5.87
C LEU A 94 -15.18 13.83 -6.36
N GLN A 95 -15.55 15.00 -5.84
CA GLN A 95 -14.94 16.30 -6.14
C GLN A 95 -14.87 17.14 -4.86
N SER A 96 -13.71 17.21 -4.21
CA SER A 96 -13.51 18.11 -3.07
C SER A 96 -12.13 18.78 -3.11
N PRO A 97 -11.98 20.01 -2.58
CA PRO A 97 -10.67 20.64 -2.42
C PRO A 97 -9.67 19.78 -1.61
N GLN A 98 -10.18 18.82 -0.83
CA GLN A 98 -9.35 17.88 -0.08
C GLN A 98 -8.69 16.85 -1.00
N ARG A 99 -9.31 16.46 -2.12
CA ARG A 99 -8.73 15.53 -3.11
C ARG A 99 -7.40 16.08 -3.63
N ALA A 100 -7.42 17.30 -4.17
CA ALA A 100 -6.23 17.96 -4.71
C ALA A 100 -5.10 18.05 -3.67
N ARG A 101 -5.42 18.48 -2.44
CA ARG A 101 -4.42 18.55 -1.35
C ARG A 101 -3.81 17.19 -0.99
N LYS A 102 -4.60 16.12 -0.99
CA LYS A 102 -4.09 14.77 -0.71
C LYS A 102 -3.27 14.23 -1.88
N PHE A 103 -3.69 14.50 -3.11
CA PHE A 103 -2.91 14.17 -4.29
C PHE A 103 -1.55 14.90 -4.31
N ASP A 104 -1.53 16.21 -4.08
CA ASP A 104 -0.31 17.02 -4.03
C ASP A 104 0.69 16.45 -3.02
N ARG A 105 0.19 15.99 -1.87
CA ARG A 105 1.01 15.33 -0.85
C ARG A 105 1.61 14.00 -1.35
N VAL A 106 0.83 13.18 -2.06
CA VAL A 106 1.35 11.94 -2.68
C VAL A 106 2.44 12.29 -3.69
N LYS A 107 2.17 13.26 -4.58
CA LYS A 107 3.11 13.69 -5.62
C LYS A 107 4.42 14.24 -5.04
N GLU A 108 4.33 15.10 -4.01
CA GLU A 108 5.48 15.67 -3.31
C GLU A 108 6.38 14.57 -2.72
N ILE A 109 5.80 13.63 -1.97
CA ILE A 109 6.56 12.54 -1.37
C ILE A 109 7.15 11.64 -2.46
N TYR A 110 6.36 11.27 -3.48
CA TYR A 110 6.86 10.42 -4.56
C TYR A 110 8.06 11.04 -5.28
N LEU A 111 7.98 12.33 -5.65
CA LEU A 111 9.09 13.03 -6.30
C LEU A 111 10.34 13.10 -5.42
N ARG A 112 10.17 13.19 -4.10
CA ARG A 112 11.28 13.19 -3.13
C ARG A 112 11.96 11.82 -3.03
N GLU A 113 11.17 10.76 -2.83
CA GLU A 113 11.72 9.40 -2.63
C GLU A 113 12.25 8.79 -3.94
N ALA A 114 11.64 9.10 -5.07
CA ALA A 114 12.05 8.62 -6.38
C ALA A 114 13.03 9.57 -7.09
N ALA A 115 13.63 10.55 -6.40
CA ALA A 115 14.49 11.58 -6.98
C ALA A 115 15.70 11.03 -7.77
N THR A 116 16.14 9.81 -7.46
CA THR A 116 17.26 9.14 -8.15
C THR A 116 16.84 8.32 -9.37
N MET A 117 15.53 8.17 -9.61
CA MET A 117 15.00 7.42 -10.75
C MET A 117 15.07 8.24 -12.03
N SER A 118 15.46 7.59 -13.13
CA SER A 118 15.45 8.22 -14.46
C SER A 118 14.03 8.63 -14.85
N GLY A 119 13.88 9.82 -15.44
CA GLY A 119 12.58 10.34 -15.88
C GLY A 119 11.70 10.94 -14.76
N ILE A 120 12.23 11.13 -13.54
CA ILE A 120 11.44 11.68 -12.43
C ILE A 120 10.92 13.10 -12.67
N GLU A 121 11.65 13.91 -13.46
CA GLU A 121 11.21 15.27 -13.81
C GLU A 121 9.98 15.28 -14.72
N ASP A 122 9.85 14.29 -15.61
CA ASP A 122 8.69 14.15 -16.52
C ASP A 122 7.38 13.86 -15.75
N VAL A 123 7.50 13.33 -14.52
CA VAL A 123 6.35 13.06 -13.65
C VAL A 123 5.66 14.34 -13.19
N ARG A 124 6.35 15.48 -13.19
CA ARG A 124 5.74 16.77 -12.81
C ARG A 124 4.57 17.17 -13.71
N GLU A 125 4.64 16.80 -14.99
CA GLU A 125 3.61 17.09 -15.99
C GLU A 125 2.66 15.91 -16.25
N SER A 126 2.85 14.79 -15.54
CA SER A 126 2.04 13.58 -15.70
C SER A 126 0.64 13.72 -15.10
N SER A 127 -0.29 12.91 -15.60
CA SER A 127 -1.66 12.87 -15.10
C SER A 127 -1.72 12.39 -13.64
N GLU A 128 -2.80 12.72 -12.93
CA GLU A 128 -3.03 12.26 -11.55
C GLU A 128 -2.95 10.72 -11.45
N ALA A 129 -3.53 10.02 -12.43
CA ALA A 129 -3.54 8.56 -12.47
C ALA A 129 -2.14 7.98 -12.69
N ASP A 130 -1.32 8.61 -13.55
CA ASP A 130 0.06 8.16 -13.79
C ASP A 130 0.94 8.36 -12.56
N VAL A 131 0.83 9.49 -11.88
CA VAL A 131 1.58 9.73 -10.63
C VAL A 131 1.20 8.70 -9.57
N VAL A 132 -0.10 8.38 -9.41
CA VAL A 132 -0.54 7.36 -8.47
C VAL A 132 -0.04 5.97 -8.87
N LEU A 133 -0.08 5.63 -10.16
CA LEU A 133 0.44 4.36 -10.66
C LEU A 133 1.91 4.20 -10.30
N LEU A 134 2.72 5.22 -10.59
CA LEU A 134 4.15 5.24 -10.30
C LEU A 134 4.43 5.19 -8.80
N ALA A 135 3.70 5.95 -7.99
CA ALA A 135 3.81 5.93 -6.53
C ALA A 135 3.48 4.55 -5.95
N CYS A 136 2.40 3.91 -6.41
CA CYS A 136 2.06 2.55 -6.01
C CYS A 136 3.15 1.55 -6.43
N GLY A 137 3.67 1.66 -7.65
CA GLY A 137 4.77 0.83 -8.13
C GLY A 137 6.04 0.98 -7.29
N HIS A 138 6.39 2.20 -6.91
CA HIS A 138 7.51 2.49 -6.03
C HIS A 138 7.34 1.87 -4.64
N CYS A 139 6.16 2.05 -4.02
CA CYS A 139 5.84 1.38 -2.75
C CYS A 139 5.93 -0.15 -2.86
N LEU A 140 5.46 -0.74 -3.96
CA LEU A 140 5.55 -2.18 -4.19
C LEU A 140 6.99 -2.66 -4.37
N GLY A 141 7.85 -1.88 -5.03
CA GLY A 141 9.29 -2.18 -5.12
C GLY A 141 9.95 -2.19 -3.75
N PHE A 142 9.66 -1.17 -2.93
CA PHE A 142 10.11 -1.09 -1.54
C PHE A 142 9.65 -2.30 -0.70
N LEU A 143 8.35 -2.61 -0.73
CA LEU A 143 7.79 -3.74 0.01
C LEU A 143 8.32 -5.09 -0.50
N SER A 144 8.55 -5.25 -1.80
CA SER A 144 9.17 -6.46 -2.36
C SER A 144 10.60 -6.66 -1.86
N SER A 145 11.38 -5.57 -1.74
CA SER A 145 12.71 -5.64 -1.13
C SER A 145 12.64 -6.05 0.34
N PHE A 146 11.64 -5.55 1.09
CA PHE A 146 11.46 -5.97 2.48
C PHE A 146 10.96 -7.43 2.59
N GLU A 147 10.04 -7.86 1.73
CA GLU A 147 9.59 -9.26 1.67
C GLU A 147 10.77 -10.21 1.41
N GLY A 148 11.72 -9.82 0.57
CA GLY A 148 12.98 -10.54 0.37
C GLY A 148 13.77 -10.73 1.66
N ASP A 149 14.00 -9.65 2.42
CA ASP A 149 14.68 -9.73 3.72
C ASP A 149 13.93 -10.63 4.71
N ALA A 150 12.59 -10.53 4.73
CA ALA A 150 11.73 -11.31 5.61
C ALA A 150 11.79 -12.81 5.31
N ARG A 151 11.81 -13.19 4.02
CA ARG A 151 11.99 -14.59 3.59
C ARG A 151 13.36 -15.13 4.01
N VAL A 152 14.42 -14.33 3.87
CA VAL A 152 15.76 -14.72 4.34
C VAL A 152 15.75 -14.94 5.85
N PHE A 153 15.12 -14.05 6.62
CA PHE A 153 14.98 -14.21 8.06
C PHE A 153 14.22 -15.51 8.42
N ARG A 154 13.08 -15.78 7.77
CA ARG A 154 12.31 -17.01 7.98
C ARG A 154 13.14 -18.26 7.71
N GLN A 155 13.93 -18.26 6.63
CA GLN A 155 14.83 -19.36 6.31
C GLN A 155 15.92 -19.56 7.37
N LEU A 156 16.47 -18.47 7.93
CA LEU A 156 17.45 -18.56 9.02
C LEU A 156 16.85 -19.19 10.26
N VAL A 157 15.63 -18.79 10.65
CA VAL A 157 14.92 -19.37 11.80
C VAL A 157 14.61 -20.84 11.54
N PHE A 158 14.20 -21.20 10.32
CA PHE A 158 13.95 -22.59 9.94
C PHE A 158 15.20 -23.45 10.08
N ASN A 159 16.34 -22.99 9.54
CA ASN A 159 17.60 -23.73 9.63
C ASN A 159 18.06 -23.90 11.09
N MET A 160 17.88 -22.86 11.91
CA MET A 160 18.19 -22.92 13.34
C MET A 160 17.32 -23.95 14.07
N ASP A 161 16.00 -23.94 13.84
CA ASP A 161 15.07 -24.92 14.41
C ASP A 161 15.43 -26.35 13.99
N ARG A 162 15.72 -26.58 12.70
CA ARG A 162 16.15 -27.90 12.20
C ARG A 162 17.43 -28.41 12.86
N SER A 163 18.32 -27.51 13.24
CA SER A 163 19.57 -27.86 13.91
C SER A 163 19.37 -28.16 15.39
N LEU A 164 18.42 -27.48 16.06
CA LEU A 164 18.20 -27.60 17.49
C LEU A 164 17.19 -28.69 17.85
N ASN A 165 16.19 -28.92 16.98
CA ASN A 165 15.06 -29.82 17.20
C ASN A 165 14.88 -30.80 16.02
N PRO A 166 15.89 -31.63 15.69
CA PRO A 166 15.85 -32.47 14.49
C PRO A 166 14.72 -33.50 14.49
N GLU A 167 14.24 -33.92 15.65
CA GLU A 167 13.16 -34.88 15.84
C GLU A 167 11.75 -34.29 15.73
N LEU A 168 11.60 -32.96 15.82
CA LEU A 168 10.31 -32.31 15.71
C LEU A 168 9.89 -32.13 14.24
N THR A 169 8.58 -32.05 14.02
CA THR A 169 8.02 -31.73 12.70
C THR A 169 8.39 -30.29 12.34
N PRO A 170 8.97 -30.03 11.16
CA PRO A 170 9.32 -28.68 10.75
C PRO A 170 8.06 -27.83 10.52
N PHE A 171 8.17 -26.54 10.79
CA PHE A 171 7.15 -25.57 10.38
C PHE A 171 7.28 -25.24 8.88
N ASP A 172 6.18 -24.80 8.26
CA ASP A 172 6.13 -24.50 6.83
C ASP A 172 6.97 -23.26 6.47
N LEU A 173 7.69 -23.31 5.34
CA LEU A 173 8.38 -22.16 4.77
C LEU A 173 7.44 -21.27 3.95
#